data_AF-A0A1W1V3N0-F1
#
_entry.id   AF-A0A1W1V3N0-F1
#
_cell.length_a   1.000
_cell.length_b   1.000
_cell.length_c   1.000
_cell.angle_alpha   90.00
_cell.angle_beta   90.00
_cell.angle_gamma   90.00
#
_symmetry.space_group_name_H-M   'P 1'
#
loop_
_entity.id
_entity.type
_entity.pdbx_description
1 polymer ?
#
loop_
_entity_poly.entity_id
_entity_poly.type
_entity_poly.pdbx_seq_one_letter_code
_entity_poly.pdbx_strand_id
1 'polypeptide(L)'
;MVVCYDKDSLKLKQVTKPLDESHYRWNGFNQLTVFTGKGKLGGRRYTWYYKYDGIGRRIEKACPEQNIKVRYVWDGDQLAYSETERQQRIDSCRHSVFHGWELLAQQDQYYDIEQTAEGGQLNWKNQTHYAVCQSNGQPLALFTPEGKPTWRKQPTALWGRLLNHRWAKYQPSEPLNPNLLFAGQYYDEESGLAYNRFRYYDPETANYLSSDPIGLNGGETPYSYVHNPWDWLDPFGLAGCLKNKVDGLAREKRAQDILERRYGKENVLRERILRDANGKKVLDPLTNSGRRVDFVVKGKDGVWRPIEITSKTAPKFEQLAKETRISSIGGTFVRNPITKELIPIEGISKVIRSK
;
A
#
# COMPACT_ATOMS: atom_id res chain seq x y z
N MET A 1 12.60 -8.13 23.80
CA MET A 1 11.13 -7.94 23.81
C MET A 1 10.53 -9.32 23.65
N VAL A 2 9.66 -9.75 24.56
CA VAL A 2 8.97 -11.04 24.45
C VAL A 2 7.49 -10.73 24.25
N VAL A 3 6.97 -11.11 23.09
CA VAL A 3 5.54 -11.12 22.80
C VAL A 3 5.05 -12.50 23.19
N CYS A 4 4.33 -12.60 24.31
CA CYS A 4 3.76 -13.87 24.76
C CYS A 4 2.33 -14.00 24.21
N TYR A 5 2.09 -15.08 23.48
CA TYR A 5 0.75 -15.53 23.09
C TYR A 5 0.13 -16.33 24.21
N ASP A 6 -1.01 -15.86 24.71
CA ASP A 6 -1.91 -16.69 25.50
C ASP A 6 -2.94 -17.33 24.55
N LYS A 7 -2.87 -18.66 24.39
CA LYS A 7 -3.73 -19.44 23.48
C LYS A 7 -5.20 -19.43 23.91
N ASP A 8 -5.50 -19.10 25.16
CA ASP A 8 -6.84 -19.27 25.72
C ASP A 8 -7.65 -17.95 25.78
N SER A 9 -7.05 -16.79 25.50
CA SER A 9 -7.69 -15.50 25.82
C SER A 9 -7.70 -14.41 24.73
N LEU A 10 -7.19 -14.65 23.52
CA LEU A 10 -7.01 -13.61 22.49
C LEU A 10 -6.26 -12.38 23.04
N LYS A 11 -5.35 -12.58 24.01
CA LYS A 11 -4.52 -11.51 24.60
C LYS A 11 -3.08 -11.69 24.14
N LEU A 12 -2.52 -10.61 23.60
CA LEU A 12 -1.08 -10.48 23.44
C LEU A 12 -0.54 -9.65 24.60
N LYS A 13 0.51 -10.15 25.25
CA LYS A 13 1.23 -9.46 26.31
C LYS A 13 2.61 -9.06 25.76
N GLN A 14 2.90 -7.77 25.77
CA GLN A 14 4.23 -7.24 25.46
C GLN A 14 4.89 -6.79 26.76
N VAL A 15 6.03 -7.40 27.09
CA VAL A 15 6.83 -7.04 28.28
C VAL A 15 8.14 -6.41 27.81
N THR A 16 8.30 -5.11 28.10
CA THR A 16 9.51 -4.35 27.77
C THR A 16 10.48 -4.30 28.96
N LYS A 17 9.95 -4.30 30.21
CA LYS A 17 10.65 -4.48 31.51
C LYS A 17 9.67 -5.10 32.53
N PRO A 18 10.14 -5.72 33.64
CA PRO A 18 9.28 -6.40 34.62
C PRO A 18 8.16 -5.54 35.27
N LEU A 19 8.20 -4.22 35.09
CA LEU A 19 7.24 -3.27 35.68
C LEU A 19 6.44 -2.45 34.64
N ASP A 20 6.69 -2.61 33.33
CA ASP A 20 6.02 -1.89 32.23
C ASP A 20 5.30 -2.88 31.31
N GLU A 21 4.10 -3.29 31.73
CA GLU A 21 3.25 -4.20 30.95
C GLU A 21 2.19 -3.40 30.17
N SER A 22 2.15 -3.65 28.86
CA SER A 22 1.06 -3.25 27.99
C SER A 22 0.19 -4.45 27.65
N HIS A 23 -1.12 -4.24 27.53
CA HIS A 23 -2.09 -5.30 27.23
C HIS A 23 -2.87 -5.00 25.95
N TYR A 24 -2.98 -6.00 25.09
CA TYR A 24 -3.74 -5.94 23.84
C TYR A 24 -4.89 -6.94 23.89
N ARG A 25 -6.09 -6.54 23.50
CA ARG A 25 -7.26 -7.43 23.34
C ARG A 25 -7.71 -7.44 21.89
N TRP A 26 -7.94 -8.63 21.36
CA TRP A 26 -8.31 -8.84 19.97
C TRP A 26 -9.71 -9.47 19.87
N ASN A 27 -10.42 -9.24 18.77
CA ASN A 27 -11.64 -9.98 18.46
C ASN A 27 -11.33 -11.20 17.57
N GLY A 28 -12.35 -11.99 17.23
CA GLY A 28 -12.23 -13.19 16.39
C GLY A 28 -11.81 -12.92 14.93
N PHE A 29 -11.73 -11.65 14.52
CA PHE A 29 -11.26 -11.23 13.19
C PHE A 29 -9.81 -10.71 13.22
N ASN A 30 -9.06 -10.99 14.30
CA ASN A 30 -7.70 -10.47 14.52
C ASN A 30 -7.61 -8.93 14.53
N GLN A 31 -8.68 -8.25 14.94
CA GLN A 31 -8.70 -6.79 15.07
C GLN A 31 -8.43 -6.38 16.51
N LEU A 32 -7.54 -5.40 16.72
CA LEU A 32 -7.27 -4.84 18.03
C LEU A 32 -8.52 -4.11 18.50
N THR A 33 -9.09 -4.48 19.64
CA THR A 33 -10.30 -3.85 20.20
C THR A 33 -9.98 -2.99 21.42
N VAL A 34 -8.95 -3.37 22.18
CA VAL A 34 -8.49 -2.63 23.35
C VAL A 34 -6.98 -2.67 23.44
N PHE A 35 -6.37 -1.51 23.72
CA PHE A 35 -4.99 -1.39 24.16
C PHE A 35 -4.94 -0.69 25.52
N THR A 36 -4.21 -1.25 26.49
CA THR A 36 -3.98 -0.63 27.79
C THR A 36 -2.49 -0.43 28.00
N GLY A 37 -2.07 0.84 28.12
CA GLY A 37 -0.70 1.24 28.39
C GLY A 37 -0.55 1.94 29.74
N LYS A 38 0.71 2.19 30.15
CA LYS A 38 1.03 3.06 31.30
C LYS A 38 1.51 4.42 30.83
N GLY A 39 1.03 5.50 31.45
CA GLY A 39 1.51 6.86 31.18
C GLY A 39 3.01 7.02 31.50
N LYS A 40 3.68 7.96 30.83
CA LYS A 40 5.08 8.30 31.14
C LYS A 40 5.14 8.85 32.58
N LEU A 41 6.02 8.29 33.41
CA LEU A 41 6.22 8.60 34.85
C LEU A 41 5.10 8.13 35.80
N GLY A 42 4.89 6.81 35.90
CA GLY A 42 4.31 6.16 37.08
C GLY A 42 2.84 6.44 37.43
N GLY A 43 2.12 7.31 36.72
CA GLY A 43 0.79 7.77 37.12
C GLY A 43 -0.29 7.49 36.07
N ARG A 44 -1.20 6.57 36.40
CA ARG A 44 -2.41 6.13 35.65
C ARG A 44 -2.18 5.35 34.34
N ARG A 45 -2.92 4.25 34.23
CA ARG A 45 -3.12 3.52 32.98
C ARG A 45 -4.04 4.35 32.09
N TYR A 46 -3.88 4.21 30.79
CA TYR A 46 -4.81 4.75 29.80
C TYR A 46 -5.24 3.62 28.87
N THR A 47 -6.48 3.69 28.39
CA THR A 47 -7.09 2.60 27.62
C THR A 47 -7.63 3.14 26.30
N TRP A 48 -7.09 2.62 25.21
CA TRP A 48 -7.61 2.88 23.87
C TRP A 48 -8.60 1.80 23.46
N TYR A 49 -9.74 2.23 22.94
CA TYR A 49 -10.76 1.38 22.36
C TYR A 49 -10.81 1.63 20.86
N TYR A 50 -10.97 0.56 20.08
CA TYR A 50 -10.99 0.62 18.62
C TYR A 50 -12.28 -0.01 18.09
N LYS A 51 -12.86 0.59 17.05
CA LYS A 51 -14.08 0.10 16.40
C LYS A 51 -13.88 -0.05 14.91
N TYR A 52 -14.62 -0.99 14.33
CA TYR A 52 -14.54 -1.36 12.92
C TYR A 52 -15.93 -1.42 12.30
N ASP A 53 -16.02 -1.18 11.00
CA ASP A 53 -17.23 -1.45 10.24
C ASP A 53 -17.41 -2.95 9.91
N GLY A 54 -18.54 -3.30 9.29
CA GLY A 54 -18.89 -4.70 8.99
C GLY A 54 -17.98 -5.41 7.99
N ILE A 55 -17.15 -4.68 7.23
CA ILE A 55 -16.14 -5.28 6.33
C ILE A 55 -14.73 -5.21 6.93
N GLY A 56 -14.58 -4.65 8.12
CA GLY A 56 -13.40 -4.69 8.95
C GLY A 56 -12.47 -3.50 8.82
N ARG A 57 -12.93 -2.35 8.32
CA ARG A 57 -12.15 -1.10 8.31
C ARG A 57 -12.30 -0.37 9.64
N ARG A 58 -11.21 0.16 10.20
CA ARG A 58 -11.25 0.92 11.46
C ARG A 58 -12.00 2.24 11.28
N ILE A 59 -13.06 2.45 12.04
CA ILE A 59 -13.90 3.66 11.99
C ILE A 59 -13.69 4.60 13.19
N GLU A 60 -13.15 4.09 14.29
CA GLU A 60 -12.90 4.90 15.49
C GLU A 60 -11.73 4.35 16.31
N LYS A 61 -10.98 5.25 16.94
CA LYS A 61 -10.21 4.97 18.15
C LYS A 61 -10.49 6.01 19.24
N ALA A 62 -10.55 5.62 20.51
CA ALA A 62 -10.86 6.54 21.60
C ALA A 62 -10.13 6.20 22.89
N CYS A 63 -9.68 7.22 23.62
CA CYS A 63 -9.07 7.12 24.94
C CYS A 63 -9.84 8.00 25.93
N PRO A 64 -10.80 7.43 26.70
CA PRO A 64 -11.62 8.19 27.64
C PRO A 64 -10.79 8.92 28.70
N GLU A 65 -9.71 8.30 29.19
CA GLU A 65 -8.85 8.89 30.22
C GLU A 65 -8.11 10.14 29.73
N GLN A 66 -7.88 10.25 28.43
CA GLN A 66 -7.28 11.44 27.80
C GLN A 66 -8.33 12.35 27.15
N ASN A 67 -9.60 11.93 27.16
CA ASN A 67 -10.71 12.61 26.47
C ASN A 67 -10.39 12.87 24.98
N ILE A 68 -9.81 11.86 24.32
CA ILE A 68 -9.46 11.89 22.90
C ILE A 68 -10.31 10.86 22.16
N LYS A 69 -10.81 11.23 20.99
CA LYS A 69 -11.45 10.32 20.04
C LYS A 69 -11.02 10.69 18.63
N VAL A 70 -10.78 9.69 17.80
CA VAL A 70 -10.47 9.86 16.38
C VAL A 70 -11.46 9.02 15.58
N ARG A 71 -12.18 9.64 14.65
CA ARG A 71 -13.08 8.96 13.70
C ARG A 71 -12.43 8.91 12.33
N TYR A 72 -12.69 7.85 11.59
CA TYR A 72 -12.10 7.59 10.27
C TYR A 72 -13.19 7.36 9.23
N VAL A 73 -13.00 7.93 8.03
CA VAL A 73 -13.85 7.74 6.86
C VAL A 73 -12.98 7.24 5.71
N TRP A 74 -13.52 6.30 4.94
CA TRP A 74 -12.80 5.53 3.93
C TRP A 74 -13.39 5.74 2.54
N ASP A 75 -12.53 5.84 1.53
CA ASP A 75 -12.87 5.70 0.11
C ASP A 75 -12.33 4.35 -0.39
N GLY A 76 -13.22 3.39 -0.59
CA GLY A 76 -12.83 1.98 -0.75
C GLY A 76 -12.03 1.48 0.45
N ASP A 77 -10.77 1.10 0.22
CA ASP A 77 -9.80 0.70 1.25
C ASP A 77 -8.73 1.79 1.54
N GLN A 78 -8.88 2.99 0.97
CA GLN A 78 -8.02 4.15 1.28
C GLN A 78 -8.63 4.99 2.42
N LEU A 79 -7.80 5.41 3.37
CA LEU A 79 -8.23 6.32 4.43
C LEU A 79 -8.43 7.71 3.83
N ALA A 80 -9.68 8.14 3.64
CA ALA A 80 -9.98 9.42 3.02
C ALA A 80 -9.94 10.55 4.04
N TYR A 81 -10.47 10.34 5.25
CA TYR A 81 -10.62 11.43 6.21
C TYR A 81 -10.49 10.95 7.66
N SER A 82 -9.96 11.81 8.52
CA SER A 82 -9.95 11.61 9.97
C SER A 82 -10.32 12.87 10.73
N GLU A 83 -11.14 12.73 11.75
CA GLU A 83 -11.52 13.80 12.69
C GLU A 83 -11.02 13.43 14.08
N THR A 84 -10.24 14.31 14.69
CA THR A 84 -9.79 14.20 16.08
C THR A 84 -10.63 15.13 16.95
N GLU A 85 -11.24 14.57 17.98
CA GLU A 85 -11.99 15.25 19.02
C GLU A 85 -11.18 15.20 20.32
N ARG A 86 -10.98 16.34 20.97
CA ARG A 86 -10.39 16.44 22.32
C ARG A 86 -11.32 17.23 23.22
N GLN A 87 -11.52 16.77 24.45
CA GLN A 87 -12.39 17.45 25.42
C GLN A 87 -13.80 17.72 24.84
N GLN A 88 -14.35 16.76 24.08
CA GLN A 88 -15.66 16.87 23.42
C GLN A 88 -15.78 18.00 22.38
N ARG A 89 -14.66 18.51 21.86
CA ARG A 89 -14.62 19.49 20.78
C ARG A 89 -13.75 18.96 19.64
N ILE A 90 -14.09 19.33 18.41
CA ILE A 90 -13.25 19.03 17.26
C ILE A 90 -11.92 19.78 17.45
N ASP A 91 -10.84 19.02 17.45
CA ASP A 91 -9.46 19.47 17.61
C ASP A 91 -8.79 19.67 16.25
N SER A 92 -8.94 18.66 15.39
CA SER A 92 -8.44 18.72 14.02
C SER A 92 -9.19 17.78 13.09
N CYS A 93 -9.18 18.11 11.81
CA CYS A 93 -9.70 17.31 10.72
C CYS A 93 -8.64 17.20 9.64
N ARG A 94 -8.52 16.02 9.02
CA ARG A 94 -7.63 15.77 7.90
C ARG A 94 -8.36 15.07 6.79
N HIS A 95 -8.26 15.61 5.58
CA HIS A 95 -8.59 14.92 4.34
C HIS A 95 -7.28 14.50 3.65
N SER A 96 -7.15 13.22 3.29
CA SER A 96 -5.95 12.65 2.67
C SER A 96 -6.26 12.20 1.24
N VAL A 97 -5.41 12.62 0.30
CA VAL A 97 -5.55 12.33 -1.13
C VAL A 97 -4.42 11.43 -1.58
N PHE A 98 -4.77 10.28 -2.17
CA PHE A 98 -3.82 9.25 -2.58
C PHE A 98 -3.82 9.01 -4.10
N HIS A 99 -2.68 8.62 -4.63
CA HIS A 99 -2.57 7.95 -5.93
C HIS A 99 -2.11 6.52 -5.70
N GLY A 100 -3.06 5.57 -5.76
CA GLY A 100 -2.81 4.22 -5.26
C GLY A 100 -2.60 4.27 -3.73
N TRP A 101 -1.40 3.91 -3.28
CA TRP A 101 -1.02 3.92 -1.86
C TRP A 101 0.01 5.00 -1.50
N GLU A 102 0.31 5.89 -2.46
CA GLU A 102 1.17 7.04 -2.26
C GLU A 102 0.32 8.23 -1.84
N LEU A 103 0.65 8.84 -0.70
CA LEU A 103 0.02 10.10 -0.27
C LEU A 103 0.50 11.21 -1.22
N LEU A 104 -0.45 11.90 -1.87
CA LEU A 104 -0.16 13.05 -2.72
C LEU A 104 -0.27 14.35 -1.94
N ALA A 105 -1.35 14.48 -1.17
CA ALA A 105 -1.64 15.67 -0.41
C ALA A 105 -2.48 15.35 0.82
N GLN A 106 -2.40 16.22 1.82
CA GLN A 106 -3.37 16.27 2.91
C GLN A 106 -3.86 17.70 3.11
N GLN A 107 -5.13 17.83 3.46
CA GLN A 107 -5.76 19.09 3.81
C GLN A 107 -6.11 19.01 5.29
N ASP A 108 -5.50 19.89 6.08
CA ASP A 108 -5.60 19.91 7.53
C ASP A 108 -6.40 21.13 7.96
N GLN A 109 -7.42 20.91 8.78
CA GLN A 109 -8.08 21.93 9.57
C GLN A 109 -7.75 21.70 11.04
N TYR A 110 -7.11 22.66 11.69
CA TYR A 110 -6.71 22.59 13.11
C TYR A 110 -6.67 24.01 13.69
N TYR A 111 -6.45 24.16 14.99
CA TYR A 111 -6.24 25.48 15.59
C TYR A 111 -4.97 25.54 16.42
N ASP A 112 -4.40 26.75 16.51
CA ASP A 112 -3.43 27.09 17.53
C ASP A 112 -4.07 28.02 18.57
N ILE A 113 -3.48 28.08 19.76
CA ILE A 113 -3.88 29.02 20.81
C ILE A 113 -2.92 30.21 20.75
N GLU A 114 -3.44 31.38 20.38
CA GLU A 114 -2.70 32.64 20.44
C GLU A 114 -2.99 33.34 21.76
N GLN A 115 -1.94 33.66 22.52
CA GLN A 115 -2.06 34.40 23.77
C GLN A 115 -2.15 35.90 23.47
N THR A 116 -3.28 36.52 23.78
CA THR A 116 -3.50 37.98 23.66
C THR A 116 -3.62 38.62 25.04
N ALA A 117 -3.68 39.95 25.10
CA ALA A 117 -3.88 40.69 26.35
C ALA A 117 -5.22 40.37 27.05
N GLU A 118 -6.19 39.81 26.31
CA GLU A 118 -7.53 39.44 26.80
C GLU A 118 -7.66 37.94 27.11
N GLY A 119 -6.58 37.15 26.93
CA GLY A 119 -6.54 35.70 27.18
C GLY A 119 -6.16 34.88 25.93
N GLY A 120 -6.30 33.56 26.03
CA GLY A 120 -6.01 32.65 24.92
C GLY A 120 -7.14 32.62 23.89
N GLN A 121 -6.87 33.03 22.65
CA GLN A 121 -7.80 32.99 21.53
C GLN A 121 -7.47 31.81 20.59
N LEU A 122 -8.49 31.11 20.10
CA LEU A 122 -8.33 30.04 19.12
C LEU A 122 -8.18 30.64 17.72
N ASN A 123 -7.10 30.29 17.02
CA ASN A 123 -6.87 30.66 15.63
C ASN A 123 -6.95 29.42 14.73
N TRP A 124 -8.05 29.27 13.99
CA TRP A 124 -8.27 28.14 13.08
C TRP A 124 -7.46 28.31 11.80
N LYS A 125 -6.76 27.24 11.44
CA LYS A 125 -5.97 27.11 10.21
C LYS A 125 -6.63 26.08 9.30
N ASN A 126 -6.65 26.39 8.01
CA ASN A 126 -6.97 25.46 6.95
C ASN A 126 -5.83 25.49 5.93
N GLN A 127 -5.12 24.37 5.79
CA GLN A 127 -3.89 24.30 5.01
C GLN A 127 -3.85 23.04 4.16
N THR A 128 -3.35 23.19 2.93
CA THR A 128 -3.05 22.05 2.05
C THR A 128 -1.55 21.82 2.02
N HIS A 129 -1.15 20.56 2.19
CA HIS A 129 0.23 20.13 2.17
C HIS A 129 0.43 19.03 1.13
N TYR A 130 1.48 19.12 0.33
CA TYR A 130 1.87 18.11 -0.65
C TYR A 130 2.93 17.18 -0.06
N ALA A 131 2.75 15.89 -0.25
CA ALA A 131 3.63 14.88 0.32
C ALA A 131 4.71 14.44 -0.67
N VAL A 132 5.91 14.18 -0.13
CA VAL A 132 6.95 13.43 -0.83
C VAL A 132 7.05 12.07 -0.17
N CYS A 133 6.83 11.01 -0.95
CA CYS A 133 6.84 9.64 -0.47
C CYS A 133 8.03 8.86 -1.03
N GLN A 134 8.43 7.82 -0.30
CA GLN A 134 9.31 6.78 -0.79
C GLN A 134 8.52 5.75 -1.62
N SER A 135 9.21 4.96 -2.45
CA SER A 135 8.60 3.91 -3.30
C SER A 135 7.77 2.88 -2.54
N ASN A 136 8.03 2.71 -1.24
CA ASN A 136 7.26 1.82 -0.37
C ASN A 136 5.98 2.47 0.23
N GLY A 137 5.63 3.68 -0.22
CA GLY A 137 4.49 4.46 0.26
C GLY A 137 4.72 5.22 1.57
N GLN A 138 5.92 5.19 2.15
CA GLN A 138 6.22 5.95 3.36
C GLN A 138 6.32 7.46 3.06
N PRO A 139 5.53 8.33 3.71
CA PRO A 139 5.74 9.78 3.62
C PRO A 139 7.04 10.19 4.30
N LEU A 140 7.86 10.97 3.58
CA LEU A 140 9.14 11.47 4.05
C LEU A 140 9.07 12.93 4.50
N ALA A 141 8.26 13.74 3.80
CA ALA A 141 8.09 15.16 4.10
C ALA A 141 6.77 15.71 3.55
N LEU A 142 6.32 16.82 4.13
CA LEU A 142 5.19 17.62 3.63
C LEU A 142 5.65 19.04 3.31
N PHE A 143 5.04 19.63 2.28
CA PHE A 143 5.35 20.97 1.79
C PHE A 143 4.10 21.82 1.58
N THR A 144 4.19 23.13 1.84
CA THR A 144 3.14 24.08 1.42
C THR A 144 3.07 24.19 -0.11
N PRO A 145 2.01 24.81 -0.69
CA PRO A 145 1.94 25.08 -2.12
C PRO A 145 3.12 25.90 -2.67
N GLU A 146 3.77 26.71 -1.83
CA GLU A 146 4.96 27.49 -2.17
C GLU A 146 6.26 26.68 -2.05
N GLY A 147 6.19 25.39 -1.73
CA GLY A 147 7.35 24.50 -1.61
C GLY A 147 8.11 24.61 -0.27
N LYS A 148 7.51 25.20 0.78
CA LYS A 148 8.15 25.28 2.10
C LYS A 148 7.90 24.00 2.91
N PRO A 149 8.94 23.38 3.51
CA PRO A 149 8.75 22.18 4.32
C PRO A 149 7.99 22.49 5.61
N THR A 150 6.98 21.68 5.94
CA THR A 150 6.12 21.84 7.12
C THR A 150 6.16 20.66 8.07
N TRP A 151 6.53 19.48 7.57
CA TRP A 151 6.71 18.27 8.36
C TRP A 151 7.80 17.40 7.73
N ARG A 152 8.52 16.63 8.55
CA ARG A 152 9.50 15.64 8.08
C ARG A 152 9.44 14.38 8.94
N LYS A 153 9.51 13.21 8.29
CA LYS A 153 9.56 11.92 8.97
C LYS A 153 10.79 11.82 9.86
N GLN A 154 10.59 11.33 11.08
CA GLN A 154 11.68 11.03 12.00
C GLN A 154 12.51 9.85 11.50
N PRO A 155 13.83 9.79 11.79
CA PRO A 155 14.66 8.66 11.40
C PRO A 155 14.14 7.33 11.95
N THR A 156 13.84 6.41 11.04
CA THR A 156 13.43 5.04 11.34
C THR A 156 14.48 4.04 10.84
N ALA A 157 14.49 2.85 11.44
CA ALA A 157 15.13 1.67 10.89
C ALA A 157 14.43 1.27 9.57
N LEU A 158 15.05 0.34 8.85
CA LEU A 158 14.52 -0.22 7.60
C LEU A 158 13.05 -0.71 7.73
N TRP A 159 12.70 -1.25 8.89
CA TRP A 159 11.39 -1.83 9.19
C TRP A 159 10.43 -0.86 9.90
N GLY A 160 10.73 0.43 9.91
CA GLY A 160 9.84 1.47 10.45
C GLY A 160 10.03 1.74 11.94
N ARG A 161 10.90 1.03 12.64
CA ARG A 161 11.22 1.29 14.06
C ARG A 161 11.84 2.66 14.24
N LEU A 162 11.28 3.52 15.08
CA LEU A 162 11.88 4.83 15.40
C LEU A 162 13.25 4.66 16.07
N LEU A 163 14.29 5.29 15.53
CA LEU A 163 15.67 5.09 16.00
C LEU A 163 16.03 5.93 17.23
N ASN A 164 15.32 7.04 17.48
CA ASN A 164 15.67 7.94 18.56
C ASN A 164 14.45 8.64 19.16
N HIS A 165 14.01 8.16 20.32
CA HIS A 165 12.95 8.79 21.10
C HIS A 165 13.35 10.13 21.74
N ARG A 166 14.65 10.52 21.72
CA ARG A 166 15.08 11.84 22.20
C ARG A 166 14.79 12.96 21.19
N TRP A 167 14.65 12.67 19.89
CA TRP A 167 14.18 13.67 18.92
C TRP A 167 12.69 14.00 19.12
N ALA A 168 11.88 13.00 19.50
CA ALA A 168 10.46 13.18 19.85
C ALA A 168 10.23 14.02 21.13
N LYS A 169 11.27 14.33 21.92
CA LYS A 169 11.16 15.23 23.08
C LYS A 169 11.12 16.72 22.71
N TYR A 170 11.50 17.07 21.48
CA TYR A 170 11.64 18.46 21.02
C TYR A 170 10.62 18.84 19.94
N GLN A 171 9.78 17.92 19.51
CA GLN A 171 8.64 18.19 18.64
C GLN A 171 7.37 17.86 19.42
N PRO A 172 6.47 18.84 19.65
CA PRO A 172 5.08 18.56 20.02
C PRO A 172 4.50 17.54 19.03
N SER A 173 3.36 16.91 19.37
CA SER A 173 2.56 16.19 18.36
C SER A 173 2.39 17.11 17.16
N GLU A 174 3.11 16.85 16.07
CA GLU A 174 3.05 17.73 14.91
C GLU A 174 1.65 17.50 14.32
N PRO A 175 0.75 18.49 14.37
CA PRO A 175 -0.63 18.30 13.92
C PRO A 175 -0.66 17.81 12.47
N LEU A 176 0.41 18.08 11.72
CA LEU A 176 0.61 17.72 10.33
C LEU A 176 1.17 16.29 10.10
N ASN A 177 1.57 15.53 11.13
CA ASN A 177 2.10 14.18 10.94
C ASN A 177 1.04 13.28 10.27
N PRO A 178 1.27 12.74 9.06
CA PRO A 178 0.31 11.88 8.36
C PRO A 178 -0.12 10.63 9.13
N ASN A 179 0.66 10.22 10.14
CA ASN A 179 0.52 8.95 10.87
C ASN A 179 0.62 7.72 9.96
N LEU A 180 1.29 7.83 8.82
CA LEU A 180 1.53 6.69 7.91
C LEU A 180 2.94 6.11 8.13
N LEU A 181 3.04 4.78 8.06
CA LEU A 181 4.32 4.07 8.17
C LEU A 181 4.85 3.61 6.80
N PHE A 182 4.14 2.68 6.17
CA PHE A 182 4.33 2.20 4.80
C PHE A 182 2.98 2.25 4.07
N ALA A 183 2.96 1.92 2.77
CA ALA A 183 1.71 1.80 2.00
C ALA A 183 0.63 1.02 2.77
N GLY A 184 -0.53 1.64 2.98
CA GLY A 184 -1.69 1.04 3.67
C GLY A 184 -1.59 1.00 5.20
N GLN A 185 -0.48 1.43 5.80
CA GLN A 185 -0.24 1.32 7.24
C GLN A 185 -0.45 2.63 7.99
N TYR A 186 -1.40 2.65 8.92
CA TYR A 186 -1.62 3.76 9.85
C TYR A 186 -0.96 3.45 11.20
N TYR A 187 0.04 4.24 11.59
CA TYR A 187 0.80 4.09 12.84
C TYR A 187 0.05 4.69 14.03
N ASP A 188 -0.15 3.87 15.06
CA ASP A 188 -0.74 4.28 16.33
C ASP A 188 0.35 4.43 17.38
N GLU A 189 0.76 5.68 17.62
CA GLU A 189 1.78 6.02 18.61
C GLU A 189 1.49 5.44 20.00
N GLU A 190 0.21 5.37 20.38
CA GLU A 190 -0.17 4.84 21.69
C GLU A 190 0.22 3.38 21.88
N SER A 191 0.09 2.58 20.83
CA SER A 191 0.24 1.13 20.87
C SER A 191 1.61 0.66 20.38
N GLY A 192 2.30 1.53 19.64
CA GLY A 192 3.52 1.21 18.91
C GLY A 192 3.30 0.38 17.65
N LEU A 193 2.05 0.05 17.31
CA LEU A 193 1.69 -0.79 16.18
C LEU A 193 1.20 0.04 14.99
N ALA A 194 1.31 -0.52 13.80
CA ALA A 194 0.67 0.01 12.60
C ALA A 194 -0.54 -0.85 12.22
N TYR A 195 -1.72 -0.24 12.19
CA TYR A 195 -2.92 -0.84 11.62
C TYR A 195 -2.74 -0.96 10.10
N ASN A 196 -2.82 -2.19 9.57
CA ASN A 196 -2.70 -2.49 8.15
C ASN A 196 -3.88 -3.37 7.70
N ARG A 197 -5.05 -2.75 7.59
CA ARG A 197 -6.35 -3.31 7.17
C ARG A 197 -6.71 -4.67 7.82
N PHE A 198 -6.14 -5.77 7.35
CA PHE A 198 -6.43 -7.12 7.86
C PHE A 198 -5.53 -7.55 9.02
N ARG A 199 -4.41 -6.86 9.25
CA ARG A 199 -3.44 -7.20 10.30
C ARG A 199 -2.86 -5.98 10.98
N TYR A 200 -2.17 -6.21 12.09
CA TYR A 200 -1.39 -5.20 12.80
C TYR A 200 0.09 -5.54 12.67
N TYR A 201 0.85 -4.59 12.15
CA TYR A 201 2.29 -4.68 11.98
C TYR A 201 3.01 -4.09 13.19
N ASP A 202 4.00 -4.80 13.69
CA ASP A 202 4.88 -4.32 14.74
C ASP A 202 6.25 -3.93 14.14
N PRO A 203 6.58 -2.63 14.07
CA PRO A 203 7.86 -2.17 13.55
C PRO A 203 9.06 -2.58 14.43
N GLU A 204 8.85 -2.92 15.70
CA GLU A 204 9.92 -3.38 16.59
C GLU A 204 10.40 -4.79 16.23
N THR A 205 9.47 -5.68 15.90
CA THR A 205 9.76 -7.07 15.50
C THR A 205 9.82 -7.27 14.00
N ALA A 206 9.43 -6.27 13.20
CA ALA A 206 9.30 -6.35 11.75
C ALA A 206 8.32 -7.41 11.25
N ASN A 207 7.30 -7.74 12.05
CA ASN A 207 6.33 -8.79 11.76
C ASN A 207 4.90 -8.32 12.03
N TYR A 208 3.94 -9.01 11.41
CA TYR A 208 2.55 -8.96 11.81
C TYR A 208 2.34 -9.70 13.13
N LEU A 209 1.38 -9.21 13.91
CA LEU A 209 0.96 -9.81 15.18
C LEU A 209 -0.10 -10.91 15.03
N SER A 210 -0.43 -11.30 13.79
CA SER A 210 -1.34 -12.41 13.52
C SER A 210 -0.92 -13.11 12.23
N SER A 211 -1.20 -14.41 12.18
CA SER A 211 -1.00 -15.21 10.97
C SER A 211 -1.81 -14.62 9.82
N ASP A 212 -1.26 -14.69 8.60
CA ASP A 212 -1.93 -14.27 7.38
C ASP A 212 -3.34 -14.91 7.28
N PRO A 213 -4.43 -14.12 7.17
CA PRO A 213 -5.79 -14.64 7.05
C PRO A 213 -6.01 -15.52 5.82
N ILE A 214 -5.21 -15.36 4.75
CA ILE A 214 -5.28 -16.22 3.57
C ILE A 214 -4.37 -17.46 3.69
N GLY A 215 -3.75 -17.65 4.87
CA GLY A 215 -2.87 -18.78 5.19
C GLY A 215 -1.63 -18.79 4.32
N LEU A 216 -1.21 -19.99 3.90
CA LEU A 216 -0.03 -20.18 3.04
C LEU A 216 -0.19 -19.57 1.63
N ASN A 217 -1.39 -19.11 1.25
CA ASN A 217 -1.54 -18.30 0.04
C ASN A 217 -0.83 -16.94 0.15
N GLY A 218 -0.56 -16.47 1.37
CA GLY A 218 0.24 -15.29 1.66
C GLY A 218 1.75 -15.53 1.66
N GLY A 219 2.18 -16.79 1.50
CA GLY A 219 3.58 -17.21 1.59
C GLY A 219 3.84 -18.17 2.75
N GLU A 220 5.06 -18.71 2.80
CA GLU A 220 5.47 -19.73 3.76
C GLU A 220 5.72 -19.15 5.18
N THR A 221 5.90 -17.83 5.27
CA THR A 221 6.11 -17.10 6.52
C THR A 221 4.88 -16.26 6.87
N PRO A 222 3.84 -16.83 7.51
CA PRO A 222 2.54 -16.19 7.65
C PRO A 222 2.52 -14.91 8.51
N TYR A 223 3.60 -14.63 9.25
CA TYR A 223 3.73 -13.41 10.07
C TYR A 223 4.61 -12.34 9.41
N SER A 224 5.31 -12.65 8.32
CA SER A 224 6.22 -11.67 7.70
C SER A 224 5.46 -10.54 7.01
N TYR A 225 6.01 -9.33 7.05
CA TYR A 225 5.48 -8.19 6.28
C TYR A 225 5.70 -8.37 4.77
N VAL A 226 6.90 -8.08 4.31
CA VAL A 226 7.35 -8.27 2.92
C VAL A 226 8.79 -8.75 2.92
N HIS A 227 9.27 -9.28 1.80
CA HIS A 227 10.67 -9.70 1.69
C HIS A 227 11.64 -8.50 1.68
N ASN A 228 11.27 -7.40 1.03
CA ASN A 228 12.08 -6.18 0.99
C ASN A 228 11.18 -4.94 1.17
N PRO A 229 11.22 -4.25 2.33
CA PRO A 229 10.34 -3.12 2.63
C PRO A 229 10.74 -1.85 1.88
N TRP A 230 11.82 -1.89 1.08
CA TRP A 230 12.25 -0.75 0.27
C TRP A 230 11.41 -0.56 -0.99
N ASP A 231 11.04 -1.65 -1.64
CA ASP A 231 10.38 -1.66 -2.95
C ASP A 231 9.15 -2.57 -3.02
N TRP A 232 8.86 -3.33 -1.95
CA TRP A 232 7.67 -4.18 -1.89
C TRP A 232 6.63 -3.60 -0.96
N LEU A 233 5.38 -3.74 -1.40
CA LEU A 233 4.20 -3.24 -0.70
C LEU A 233 3.36 -4.43 -0.24
N ASP A 234 2.78 -4.33 0.95
CA ASP A 234 1.62 -5.12 1.35
C ASP A 234 0.56 -4.18 1.92
N PRO A 235 -0.21 -3.50 1.06
CA PRO A 235 -1.13 -2.46 1.50
C PRO A 235 -2.39 -2.94 2.21
N PHE A 236 -2.65 -4.24 2.17
CA PHE A 236 -3.81 -4.85 2.82
C PHE A 236 -3.41 -5.61 4.07
N GLY A 237 -2.14 -5.94 4.26
CA GLY A 237 -1.79 -6.95 5.24
C GLY A 237 -2.17 -8.33 4.77
N LEU A 238 -2.07 -8.64 3.48
CA LEU A 238 -2.21 -9.98 2.90
C LEU A 238 -1.02 -10.18 1.98
N ALA A 239 0.00 -10.90 2.42
CA ALA A 239 1.29 -10.93 1.74
C ALA A 239 1.13 -11.54 0.33
N GLY A 240 0.90 -10.72 -0.69
CA GLY A 240 0.25 -11.18 -1.93
C GLY A 240 0.80 -10.57 -3.23
N CYS A 241 1.84 -9.75 -3.17
CA CYS A 241 2.41 -9.16 -4.39
C CYS A 241 3.27 -10.17 -5.20
N LEU A 242 3.72 -11.28 -4.59
CA LEU A 242 4.44 -12.35 -5.30
C LEU A 242 3.51 -13.34 -6.00
N LYS A 243 2.39 -13.71 -5.36
CA LYS A 243 1.52 -14.78 -5.88
C LYS A 243 0.96 -14.44 -7.26
N ASN A 244 0.59 -13.18 -7.50
CA ASN A 244 0.16 -12.72 -8.82
C ASN A 244 1.23 -12.88 -9.91
N LYS A 245 2.52 -12.68 -9.56
CA LYS A 245 3.64 -12.84 -10.49
C LYS A 245 3.95 -14.32 -10.73
N VAL A 246 3.99 -15.14 -9.67
CA VAL A 246 4.23 -16.59 -9.77
C VAL A 246 3.10 -17.28 -10.53
N ASP A 247 1.84 -16.99 -10.18
CA ASP A 247 0.66 -17.48 -10.89
C ASP A 247 0.61 -16.94 -12.33
N GLY A 248 1.06 -15.70 -12.55
CA GLY A 248 1.24 -15.13 -13.89
C GLY A 248 2.22 -15.93 -14.74
N LEU A 249 3.42 -16.19 -14.21
CA LEU A 249 4.44 -16.98 -14.87
C LEU A 249 3.98 -18.42 -15.12
N ALA A 250 3.28 -19.03 -14.16
CA ALA A 250 2.72 -20.37 -14.31
C ALA A 250 1.63 -20.41 -15.41
N ARG A 251 0.75 -19.40 -15.46
CA ARG A 251 -0.27 -19.25 -16.51
C ARG A 251 0.36 -19.05 -17.88
N GLU A 252 1.36 -18.19 -18.00
CA GLU A 252 2.09 -17.97 -19.24
C GLU A 252 2.79 -19.25 -19.71
N LYS A 253 3.44 -19.99 -18.80
CA LYS A 253 4.09 -21.26 -19.14
C LYS A 253 3.08 -22.29 -19.65
N ARG A 254 1.94 -22.47 -18.96
CA ARG A 254 0.86 -23.35 -19.43
C ARG A 254 0.32 -22.91 -20.79
N ALA A 255 0.13 -21.61 -20.99
CA ALA A 255 -0.32 -21.07 -22.27
C ALA A 255 0.70 -21.34 -23.38
N GLN A 256 1.99 -21.16 -23.10
CA GLN A 256 3.08 -21.51 -24.01
C GLN A 256 3.00 -22.98 -24.42
N ASP A 257 2.91 -23.91 -23.45
CA ASP A 257 2.82 -25.35 -23.73
C ASP A 257 1.62 -25.69 -24.62
N ILE A 258 0.46 -25.07 -24.37
CA ILE A 258 -0.76 -25.27 -25.18
C ILE A 258 -0.60 -24.70 -26.58
N LEU A 259 -0.05 -23.49 -26.71
CA LEU A 259 0.15 -22.83 -28.00
C LEU A 259 1.18 -23.58 -28.85
N GLU A 260 2.31 -23.99 -28.27
CA GLU A 260 3.35 -24.75 -28.97
C GLU A 260 2.83 -26.12 -29.42
N ARG A 261 2.04 -26.83 -28.60
CA ARG A 261 1.37 -28.08 -29.02
C ARG A 261 0.38 -27.88 -30.15
N ARG A 262 -0.32 -26.73 -30.19
CA ARG A 262 -1.38 -26.48 -31.18
C ARG A 262 -0.85 -25.93 -32.50
N TYR A 263 0.18 -25.10 -32.47
CA TYR A 263 0.68 -24.35 -33.62
C TYR A 263 2.09 -24.73 -34.05
N GLY A 264 2.85 -25.47 -33.24
CA GLY A 264 4.28 -25.72 -33.45
C GLY A 264 5.13 -24.67 -32.75
N LYS A 265 6.30 -25.10 -32.24
CA LYS A 265 7.17 -24.26 -31.41
C LYS A 265 7.77 -23.08 -32.19
N GLU A 266 8.09 -23.30 -33.44
CA GLU A 266 8.60 -22.31 -34.40
C GLU A 266 7.57 -21.23 -34.74
N ASN A 267 6.28 -21.51 -34.52
CA ASN A 267 5.17 -20.62 -34.81
C ASN A 267 4.67 -19.84 -33.58
N VAL A 268 5.38 -19.92 -32.45
CA VAL A 268 5.03 -19.22 -31.20
C VAL A 268 6.21 -18.39 -30.71
N LEU A 269 6.02 -17.08 -30.65
CA LEU A 269 7.02 -16.13 -30.15
C LEU A 269 6.56 -15.53 -28.83
N ARG A 270 7.36 -15.70 -27.76
CA ARG A 270 7.08 -15.14 -26.43
C ARG A 270 7.66 -13.73 -26.25
N GLU A 271 6.94 -12.86 -25.56
CA GLU A 271 7.36 -11.54 -25.07
C GLU A 271 7.93 -10.62 -26.17
N ARG A 272 7.08 -10.01 -26.99
CA ARG A 272 7.52 -9.20 -28.13
C ARG A 272 7.13 -7.74 -28.03
N ILE A 273 8.10 -6.87 -28.32
CA ILE A 273 7.86 -5.42 -28.38
C ILE A 273 7.39 -5.06 -29.79
N LEU A 274 6.34 -4.23 -29.87
CA LEU A 274 5.82 -3.69 -31.12
C LEU A 274 6.82 -2.73 -31.78
N ARG A 275 6.96 -2.90 -33.10
CA ARG A 275 7.93 -2.19 -33.94
C ARG A 275 7.27 -1.76 -35.25
N ASP A 276 7.93 -0.82 -35.92
CA ASP A 276 7.58 -0.42 -37.28
C ASP A 276 8.22 -1.36 -38.33
N ALA A 277 7.90 -1.13 -39.60
CA ALA A 277 8.43 -1.88 -40.73
C ALA A 277 9.97 -1.78 -40.88
N ASN A 278 10.59 -0.74 -40.30
CA ASN A 278 12.04 -0.57 -40.26
C ASN A 278 12.67 -1.23 -39.02
N GLY A 279 11.86 -1.81 -38.15
CA GLY A 279 12.27 -2.50 -36.94
C GLY A 279 12.56 -1.59 -35.75
N LYS A 280 12.24 -0.29 -35.82
CA LYS A 280 12.34 0.62 -34.68
C LYS A 280 11.19 0.37 -33.71
N LYS A 281 11.45 0.47 -32.40
CA LYS A 281 10.38 0.37 -31.39
C LYS A 281 9.42 1.54 -31.56
N VAL A 282 8.13 1.26 -31.58
CA VAL A 282 7.08 2.28 -31.64
C VAL A 282 6.59 2.57 -30.22
N LEU A 283 6.55 3.85 -29.86
CA LEU A 283 6.13 4.32 -28.54
C LEU A 283 4.70 4.83 -28.62
N ASP A 284 3.94 4.60 -27.56
CA ASP A 284 2.59 5.16 -27.42
C ASP A 284 2.66 6.69 -27.38
N PRO A 285 1.94 7.42 -28.25
CA PRO A 285 1.98 8.89 -28.29
C PRO A 285 1.49 9.54 -26.99
N LEU A 286 0.65 8.85 -26.21
CA LEU A 286 0.13 9.39 -24.93
C LEU A 286 1.14 9.25 -23.79
N THR A 287 1.77 8.07 -23.68
CA THR A 287 2.58 7.69 -22.50
C THR A 287 4.08 7.67 -22.78
N ASN A 288 4.50 7.93 -24.02
CA ASN A 288 5.88 7.85 -24.49
C ASN A 288 6.59 6.52 -24.13
N SER A 289 5.83 5.42 -24.14
CA SER A 289 6.34 4.12 -23.69
C SER A 289 5.94 2.99 -24.64
N GLY A 290 6.80 1.99 -24.78
CA GLY A 290 6.58 0.86 -25.70
C GLY A 290 5.53 -0.12 -25.19
N ARG A 291 5.08 -1.02 -26.07
CA ARG A 291 4.16 -2.11 -25.74
C ARG A 291 4.81 -3.45 -26.02
N ARG A 292 4.86 -4.30 -24.99
CA ARG A 292 5.30 -5.71 -25.08
C ARG A 292 4.08 -6.60 -25.01
N VAL A 293 3.81 -7.42 -26.03
CA VAL A 293 2.77 -8.45 -26.04
C VAL A 293 3.30 -9.78 -25.50
N ASP A 294 2.46 -10.55 -24.81
CA ASP A 294 2.87 -11.81 -24.16
C ASP A 294 3.26 -12.89 -25.16
N PHE A 295 2.47 -13.08 -26.21
CA PHE A 295 2.73 -14.03 -27.29
C PHE A 295 2.37 -13.46 -28.66
N VAL A 296 3.03 -13.95 -29.70
CA VAL A 296 2.62 -13.79 -31.10
C VAL A 296 2.64 -15.16 -31.75
N VAL A 297 1.52 -15.55 -32.36
CA VAL A 297 1.32 -16.91 -32.88
C VAL A 297 0.98 -16.87 -34.36
N LYS A 298 1.65 -17.71 -35.15
CA LYS A 298 1.31 -17.93 -36.56
C LYS A 298 0.14 -18.89 -36.66
N GLY A 299 -0.99 -18.41 -37.20
CA GLY A 299 -2.15 -19.24 -37.48
C GLY A 299 -1.89 -20.22 -38.62
N LYS A 300 -2.82 -21.17 -38.82
CA LYS A 300 -2.78 -22.11 -39.95
C LYS A 300 -2.92 -21.41 -41.31
N ASP A 301 -3.49 -20.22 -41.30
CA ASP A 301 -3.58 -19.28 -42.43
C ASP A 301 -2.25 -18.56 -42.72
N GLY A 302 -1.21 -18.81 -41.92
CA GLY A 302 0.11 -18.21 -42.07
C GLY A 302 0.25 -16.82 -41.47
N VAL A 303 -0.83 -16.26 -40.89
CA VAL A 303 -0.83 -14.90 -40.34
C VAL A 303 -0.46 -14.91 -38.86
N TRP A 304 0.43 -13.99 -38.48
CA TRP A 304 0.86 -13.83 -37.10
C TRP A 304 -0.08 -12.90 -36.33
N ARG A 305 -0.59 -13.35 -35.18
CA ARG A 305 -1.51 -12.56 -34.35
C ARG A 305 -1.03 -12.50 -32.91
N PRO A 306 -1.12 -11.33 -32.26
CA PRO A 306 -0.72 -11.18 -30.86
C PRO A 306 -1.77 -11.77 -29.91
N ILE A 307 -1.30 -12.31 -28.78
CA ILE A 307 -2.11 -12.91 -27.73
C ILE A 307 -1.64 -12.40 -26.37
N GLU A 308 -2.59 -12.08 -25.50
CA GLU A 308 -2.37 -11.66 -24.11
C GLU A 308 -2.94 -12.69 -23.14
N ILE A 309 -2.15 -13.12 -22.17
CA ILE A 309 -2.55 -14.11 -21.18
C ILE A 309 -2.79 -13.41 -19.84
N THR A 310 -3.98 -13.56 -19.29
CA THR A 310 -4.33 -12.85 -18.05
C THR A 310 -5.19 -13.69 -17.12
N SER A 311 -5.33 -13.24 -15.87
CA SER A 311 -6.19 -13.91 -14.90
C SER A 311 -7.66 -13.65 -15.24
N LYS A 312 -8.58 -14.37 -14.60
CA LYS A 312 -10.02 -14.17 -14.84
C LYS A 312 -10.50 -12.76 -14.52
N THR A 313 -9.88 -12.10 -13.55
CA THR A 313 -10.34 -10.82 -13.00
C THR A 313 -9.49 -9.62 -13.41
N ALA A 314 -8.25 -9.83 -13.87
CA ALA A 314 -7.36 -8.71 -14.19
C ALA A 314 -7.87 -7.89 -15.39
N PRO A 315 -8.00 -6.56 -15.26
CA PRO A 315 -8.38 -5.69 -16.36
C PRO A 315 -7.22 -5.58 -17.38
N LYS A 316 -7.54 -5.53 -18.67
CA LYS A 316 -6.58 -5.39 -19.78
C LYS A 316 -6.90 -4.22 -20.74
N PHE A 317 -7.89 -3.41 -20.41
CA PHE A 317 -8.38 -2.32 -21.27
C PHE A 317 -7.28 -1.33 -21.65
N GLU A 318 -6.55 -0.80 -20.67
CA GLU A 318 -5.46 0.17 -20.90
C GLU A 318 -4.35 -0.38 -21.81
N GLN A 319 -3.99 -1.66 -21.63
CA GLN A 319 -2.95 -2.29 -22.45
C GLN A 319 -3.39 -2.48 -23.90
N LEU A 320 -4.67 -2.82 -24.13
CA LEU A 320 -5.26 -2.94 -25.47
C LEU A 320 -5.46 -1.58 -26.14
N ALA A 321 -5.87 -0.55 -25.38
CA ALA A 321 -5.98 0.81 -25.87
C ALA A 321 -4.61 1.36 -26.29
N LYS A 322 -3.58 1.12 -25.48
CA LYS A 322 -2.18 1.44 -25.80
C LYS A 322 -1.70 0.72 -27.05
N GLU A 323 -2.02 -0.56 -27.19
CA GLU A 323 -1.68 -1.35 -28.38
C GLU A 323 -2.36 -0.80 -29.63
N THR A 324 -3.65 -0.46 -29.54
CA THR A 324 -4.41 0.16 -30.65
C THR A 324 -3.75 1.45 -31.13
N ARG A 325 -3.36 2.34 -30.20
CA ARG A 325 -2.67 3.61 -30.54
C ARG A 325 -1.30 3.37 -31.18
N ILE A 326 -0.54 2.39 -30.69
CA ILE A 326 0.76 2.04 -31.26
C ILE A 326 0.59 1.43 -32.66
N SER A 327 -0.38 0.55 -32.85
CA SER A 327 -0.67 -0.05 -34.16
C SER A 327 -1.15 0.99 -35.17
N SER A 328 -1.94 2.00 -34.76
CA SER A 328 -2.40 3.07 -35.67
C SER A 328 -1.29 3.97 -36.21
N ILE A 329 -0.12 3.99 -35.56
CA ILE A 329 1.07 4.73 -36.02
C ILE A 329 2.16 3.80 -36.58
N GLY A 330 1.79 2.59 -37.00
CA GLY A 330 2.67 1.65 -37.70
C GLY A 330 3.38 0.64 -36.81
N GLY A 331 3.05 0.54 -35.52
CA GLY A 331 3.56 -0.47 -34.60
C GLY A 331 2.92 -1.85 -34.82
N THR A 332 3.11 -2.42 -36.00
CA THR A 332 2.47 -3.66 -36.48
C THR A 332 3.48 -4.77 -36.81
N PHE A 333 4.71 -4.65 -36.33
CA PHE A 333 5.76 -5.68 -36.48
C PHE A 333 6.30 -6.15 -35.14
N VAL A 334 6.80 -7.38 -35.12
CA VAL A 334 7.62 -7.91 -34.02
C VAL A 334 8.91 -8.50 -34.57
N ARG A 335 9.96 -8.58 -33.76
CA ARG A 335 11.23 -9.18 -34.17
C ARG A 335 11.34 -10.62 -33.69
N ASN A 336 11.63 -11.56 -34.60
CA ASN A 336 11.96 -12.93 -34.23
C ASN A 336 13.24 -12.92 -33.35
N PRO A 337 13.24 -13.56 -32.16
CA PRO A 337 14.40 -13.53 -31.26
C PRO A 337 15.61 -14.26 -31.83
N ILE A 338 15.39 -15.29 -32.66
CA ILE A 338 16.42 -16.18 -33.20
C ILE A 338 16.87 -15.65 -34.55
N THR A 339 15.97 -15.58 -35.54
CA THR A 339 16.31 -15.18 -36.92
C THR A 339 16.55 -13.68 -37.08
N LYS A 340 16.12 -12.87 -36.09
CA LYS A 340 16.14 -11.39 -36.12
C LYS A 340 15.26 -10.75 -37.20
N GLU A 341 14.52 -11.55 -37.95
CA GLU A 341 13.57 -11.09 -38.96
C GLU A 341 12.44 -10.27 -38.34
N LEU A 342 11.94 -9.30 -39.08
CA LEU A 342 10.74 -8.55 -38.74
C LEU A 342 9.52 -9.29 -39.29
N ILE A 343 8.59 -9.58 -38.41
CA ILE A 343 7.37 -10.33 -38.69
C ILE A 343 6.20 -9.36 -38.59
N PRO A 344 5.42 -9.17 -39.66
CA PRO A 344 4.18 -8.40 -39.60
C PRO A 344 3.15 -9.16 -38.76
N ILE A 345 2.41 -8.43 -37.93
CA ILE A 345 1.32 -8.97 -37.11
C ILE A 345 0.00 -8.32 -37.50
N GLU A 346 -1.08 -9.09 -37.42
CA GLU A 346 -2.42 -8.64 -37.76
C GLU A 346 -3.28 -8.41 -36.51
N GLY A 347 -3.92 -7.24 -36.46
CA GLY A 347 -4.86 -6.88 -35.41
C GLY A 347 -4.22 -6.58 -34.05
N ILE A 348 -5.09 -6.47 -33.04
CA ILE A 348 -4.71 -6.26 -31.64
C ILE A 348 -4.81 -7.57 -30.85
N SER A 349 -4.13 -7.62 -29.72
CA SER A 349 -4.02 -8.81 -28.87
C SER A 349 -5.37 -9.42 -28.51
N LYS A 350 -5.53 -10.69 -28.85
CA LYS A 350 -6.63 -11.50 -28.30
C LYS A 350 -6.33 -11.83 -26.84
N VAL A 351 -7.20 -11.40 -25.93
CA VAL A 351 -7.05 -11.71 -24.51
C VAL A 351 -7.59 -13.12 -24.22
N ILE A 352 -6.74 -13.97 -23.65
CA ILE A 352 -7.10 -15.29 -23.14
C ILE A 352 -7.04 -15.23 -21.61
N ARG A 353 -8.19 -15.47 -20.98
CA ARG A 353 -8.32 -15.52 -19.52
C ARG A 353 -8.17 -16.96 -19.03
N SER A 354 -7.20 -17.19 -18.16
CA SER A 354 -6.89 -18.52 -17.61
C SER A 354 -6.82 -18.49 -16.08
N LYS A 355 -7.07 -19.65 -15.45
CA LYS A 355 -6.91 -19.83 -13.99
C LYS A 355 -5.46 -20.03 -13.61
#